data_AF-A0A7S3QCC1-F1
#
_entry.id   AF-A0A7S3QCC1-F1
#
_cell.length_a   1.000
_cell.length_b   1.000
_cell.length_c   1.000
_cell.angle_alpha   90.00
_cell.angle_beta   90.00
_cell.angle_gamma   90.00
#
_symmetry.space_group_name_H-M   'P 1'
#
loop_
_entity.id
_entity.type
_entity.pdbx_description
1 polymer ?
#
loop_
_entity_poly.entity_id
_entity_poly.type
_entity_poly.pdbx_seq_one_letter_code
_entity_poly.pdbx_strand_id
1 'polypeptide(L)'
;MFHVMVSFAFFLLGAAAMHANQSIAFESNSDSVRLHSRKDLASPTLISNPSTMCINDPYLMPRAWRAAPSLDFLDNKPWSTSERTECDEATNHGLDELIGFFQHATERQIERLGVDAVNSLFDYVVTSEQETPEFYRKALHEAIRVIKITTRSYMEEYEDSCDSNEAFTLMKYVGYADDLHKASLPQGGDKQLKHIRDKLVKKLQNIIDECDSNLGFLIGDIHWREKLNDYSLDSGEVYEWNLGAIALNQCMTIPDLSMPVDTKEFVAKVWRYFYDYDIPGFLDYELRGDNRSATDSWVDMAYLATHVAYIPTGYGRHYQYLTESPHLYHFCRESFYAAMEEGGHDLAAEFVDMLKIYGCTEENDIQVRHGVRYIMSLYKEAGNSFVNHREEGASAPSDYDTIHKPWTGIAALWKYDRSMSFEPENPGSYGDMFRSAVKSLGYDSVSILEDDVEYERPVY
;
A
#
# COMPACT_ATOMS: atom_id res chain seq x y z
N MET A 1 -20.15 -16.11 1.52
CA MET A 1 -19.30 -16.74 2.56
C MET A 1 -18.08 -15.84 2.77
N PHE A 2 -18.33 -14.55 3.03
CA PHE A 2 -17.39 -13.41 2.97
C PHE A 2 -17.63 -12.51 4.20
N HIS A 3 -17.44 -13.04 5.40
CA HIS A 3 -17.88 -12.39 6.65
C HIS A 3 -16.91 -12.52 7.83
N VAL A 4 -15.60 -12.66 7.58
CA VAL A 4 -14.63 -12.85 8.68
C VAL A 4 -13.57 -11.74 8.83
N MET A 5 -13.38 -10.81 7.89
CA MET A 5 -12.30 -9.80 8.06
C MET A 5 -12.72 -8.40 8.55
N VAL A 6 -13.99 -8.14 8.86
CA VAL A 6 -14.43 -6.80 9.34
C VAL A 6 -14.59 -6.71 10.87
N SER A 7 -14.12 -7.68 11.65
CA SER A 7 -14.19 -7.60 13.13
C SER A 7 -13.17 -8.46 13.85
N PHE A 8 -11.92 -7.99 13.95
CA PHE A 8 -10.96 -8.49 14.95
C PHE A 8 -10.40 -7.33 15.77
N ALA A 9 -11.26 -6.74 16.61
CA ALA A 9 -10.86 -5.78 17.64
C ALA A 9 -11.48 -6.08 19.03
N PHE A 10 -12.04 -7.26 19.24
CA PHE A 10 -12.54 -7.69 20.55
C PHE A 10 -12.28 -9.18 20.73
N PHE A 11 -11.17 -9.53 21.36
CA PHE A 11 -10.98 -10.66 22.28
C PHE A 11 -9.47 -10.90 22.44
N LEU A 12 -8.90 -10.54 23.60
CA LEU A 12 -7.97 -11.37 24.37
C LEU A 12 -7.57 -10.66 25.67
N LEU A 13 -8.50 -10.70 26.62
CA LEU A 13 -8.17 -10.62 28.05
C LEU A 13 -7.82 -12.04 28.51
N GLY A 14 -6.59 -12.22 29.02
CA GLY A 14 -6.28 -13.23 30.02
C GLY A 14 -5.30 -14.33 29.62
N ALA A 15 -4.02 -14.11 29.93
CA ALA A 15 -3.23 -15.01 30.78
C ALA A 15 -1.79 -14.50 30.93
N ALA A 16 -1.56 -13.69 31.96
CA ALA A 16 -0.23 -13.50 32.53
C ALA A 16 -0.05 -14.48 33.69
N ALA A 17 0.99 -15.31 33.66
CA ALA A 17 1.70 -15.78 34.87
C ALA A 17 2.97 -16.59 34.57
N MET A 18 4.10 -16.01 34.98
CA MET A 18 5.26 -16.63 35.66
C MET A 18 6.12 -17.69 34.94
N HIS A 19 7.37 -17.37 34.61
CA HIS A 19 8.50 -17.63 35.52
C HIS A 19 9.84 -17.03 35.02
N ALA A 20 10.68 -16.70 36.01
CA ALA A 20 11.91 -15.94 35.92
C ALA A 20 13.19 -16.79 35.72
N ASN A 21 14.27 -16.08 35.39
CA ASN A 21 15.69 -16.34 35.63
C ASN A 21 16.36 -17.50 34.88
N GLN A 22 17.29 -17.16 33.97
CA GLN A 22 18.72 -17.43 34.21
C GLN A 22 19.62 -16.60 33.29
N SER A 23 20.54 -15.90 33.92
CA SER A 23 21.67 -15.17 33.38
C SER A 23 22.79 -16.11 32.93
N ILE A 24 23.34 -15.91 31.72
CA ILE A 24 24.68 -16.37 31.36
C ILE A 24 25.37 -15.28 30.54
N ALA A 25 26.49 -14.81 31.08
CA ALA A 25 27.45 -13.93 30.43
C ALA A 25 28.25 -14.71 29.38
N PHE A 26 28.58 -14.08 28.25
CA PHE A 26 29.75 -14.46 27.46
C PHE A 26 30.51 -13.21 27.01
N GLU A 27 31.76 -13.16 27.46
CA GLU A 27 32.76 -12.16 27.14
C GLU A 27 33.28 -12.29 25.70
N SER A 28 33.72 -11.12 25.22
CA SER A 28 34.55 -10.80 24.07
C SER A 28 35.47 -11.89 23.52
N ASN A 29 35.64 -11.90 22.20
CA ASN A 29 36.97 -11.60 21.68
C ASN A 29 36.93 -10.93 20.30
N SER A 30 37.64 -9.80 20.28
CA SER A 30 38.13 -9.07 19.12
C SER A 30 39.03 -9.94 18.26
N ASP A 31 38.95 -9.81 16.94
CA ASP A 31 40.18 -9.71 16.15
C ASP A 31 39.98 -8.87 14.90
N SER A 32 40.91 -7.94 14.76
CA SER A 32 41.04 -6.94 13.71
C SER A 32 41.69 -7.52 12.47
N VAL A 33 41.15 -7.21 11.28
CA VAL A 33 41.95 -7.14 10.06
C VAL A 33 41.65 -5.82 9.35
N ARG A 34 42.70 -5.03 9.17
CA ARG A 34 42.70 -3.72 8.51
C ARG A 34 43.50 -3.81 7.23
N LEU A 35 43.05 -3.02 6.25
CA LEU A 35 43.75 -2.44 5.09
C LEU A 35 43.73 -3.26 3.78
N HIS A 36 43.05 -2.74 2.77
CA HIS A 36 43.72 -1.79 1.86
C HIS A 36 42.76 -0.83 1.14
N SER A 37 43.29 0.35 0.86
CA SER A 37 42.62 1.50 0.27
C SER A 37 42.47 1.35 -1.24
N ARG A 38 41.38 1.87 -1.80
CA ARG A 38 41.42 2.59 -3.09
C ARG A 38 40.36 3.69 -3.10
N LYS A 39 40.85 4.93 -3.10
CA LYS A 39 40.16 6.08 -3.68
C LYS A 39 40.15 5.85 -5.19
N ASP A 40 39.00 6.04 -5.83
CA ASP A 40 38.88 6.94 -6.99
C ASP A 40 37.38 7.17 -7.30
N LEU A 41 37.15 8.35 -7.85
CA LEU A 41 35.88 9.03 -8.07
C LEU A 41 34.97 8.35 -9.09
N ALA A 42 33.68 8.30 -8.79
CA ALA A 42 32.61 8.47 -9.77
C ALA A 42 31.37 9.06 -9.09
N SER A 43 30.89 10.20 -9.61
CA SER A 43 29.57 10.77 -9.29
C SER A 43 28.46 9.77 -9.64
N PRO A 44 27.41 9.60 -8.80
CA PRO A 44 26.24 8.87 -9.23
C PRO A 44 25.46 9.76 -10.19
N THR A 45 25.63 9.51 -11.48
CA THR A 45 24.81 10.11 -12.53
C THR A 45 23.73 9.10 -12.88
N LEU A 46 22.48 9.50 -12.64
CA LEU A 46 21.24 9.07 -13.28
C LEU A 46 20.90 7.56 -13.29
N ILE A 47 19.90 7.23 -12.47
CA ILE A 47 18.99 6.08 -12.64
C ILE A 47 18.50 6.09 -14.10
N SER A 48 19.07 5.22 -14.93
CA SER A 48 18.82 5.20 -16.37
C SER A 48 17.73 4.17 -16.71
N ASN A 49 16.54 4.69 -17.00
CA ASN A 49 15.43 4.13 -17.81
C ASN A 49 14.81 2.76 -17.44
N PRO A 50 13.50 2.69 -17.09
CA PRO A 50 12.74 1.44 -16.87
C PRO A 50 12.35 0.72 -18.19
N SER A 51 13.25 0.63 -19.17
CA SER A 51 12.98 -0.06 -20.45
C SER A 51 13.33 -1.54 -20.31
N THR A 52 12.43 -2.50 -20.05
CA THR A 52 11.27 -2.90 -20.88
C THR A 52 10.12 -3.52 -20.04
N MET A 53 9.68 -2.82 -18.99
CA MET A 53 8.73 -3.35 -18.00
C MET A 53 7.28 -3.48 -18.47
N CYS A 54 6.92 -2.97 -19.64
CA CYS A 54 5.53 -2.93 -20.09
C CYS A 54 5.41 -3.63 -21.43
N ILE A 55 4.46 -4.57 -21.52
CA ILE A 55 4.35 -5.50 -22.63
C ILE A 55 3.05 -5.23 -23.38
N ASN A 56 3.19 -4.65 -24.56
CA ASN A 56 2.05 -4.31 -25.42
C ASN A 56 1.57 -5.47 -26.30
N ASP A 57 2.46 -6.42 -26.59
CA ASP A 57 2.17 -7.57 -27.45
C ASP A 57 2.03 -8.84 -26.59
N PRO A 58 0.81 -9.43 -26.48
CA PRO A 58 0.58 -10.66 -25.75
C PRO A 58 1.47 -11.83 -26.16
N TYR A 59 1.95 -11.87 -27.40
CA TYR A 59 2.82 -12.94 -27.87
C TYR A 59 4.23 -12.88 -27.29
N LEU A 60 4.64 -11.71 -26.76
CA LEU A 60 5.89 -11.51 -26.04
C LEU A 60 5.79 -11.86 -24.55
N MET A 61 4.56 -11.97 -24.01
CA MET A 61 4.36 -12.39 -22.62
C MET A 61 4.67 -13.89 -22.42
N PRO A 62 5.24 -14.32 -21.29
CA PRO A 62 5.24 -15.72 -20.86
C PRO A 62 3.83 -16.32 -20.91
N ARG A 63 3.71 -17.63 -21.14
CA ARG A 63 2.40 -18.30 -21.22
C ARG A 63 1.57 -18.09 -19.95
N ALA A 64 2.22 -18.11 -18.78
CA ALA A 64 1.62 -17.88 -17.47
C ALA A 64 0.99 -16.49 -17.30
N TRP A 65 1.38 -15.51 -18.12
CA TRP A 65 0.91 -14.12 -18.02
C TRP A 65 -0.17 -13.80 -19.06
N ARG A 66 -0.54 -14.76 -19.92
CA ARG A 66 -1.52 -14.55 -20.99
C ARG A 66 -2.91 -14.88 -20.48
N ALA A 67 -3.90 -14.13 -20.95
CA ALA A 67 -5.29 -14.40 -20.67
C ALA A 67 -5.68 -15.82 -21.09
N ALA A 68 -6.46 -16.49 -20.26
CA ALA A 68 -7.07 -17.76 -20.61
C ALA A 68 -8.15 -17.56 -21.70
N PRO A 69 -8.48 -18.61 -22.47
CA PRO A 69 -9.52 -18.53 -23.51
C PRO A 69 -10.91 -18.14 -23.00
N SER A 70 -11.18 -18.29 -21.70
CA SER A 70 -12.40 -17.86 -20.99
C SER A 70 -12.62 -16.34 -21.05
N LEU A 71 -11.55 -15.56 -21.16
CA LEU A 71 -11.59 -14.10 -21.24
C LEU A 71 -11.66 -13.62 -22.70
N ASP A 72 -12.59 -14.17 -23.48
CA ASP A 72 -12.74 -13.86 -24.91
C ASP A 72 -13.30 -12.45 -25.19
N PHE A 73 -13.83 -11.79 -24.15
CA PHE A 73 -14.32 -10.41 -24.20
C PHE A 73 -13.19 -9.35 -24.22
N LEU A 74 -11.93 -9.75 -24.01
CA LEU A 74 -10.79 -8.83 -23.98
C LEU A 74 -10.52 -8.23 -25.37
N ASP A 75 -10.58 -6.90 -25.46
CA ASP A 75 -10.25 -6.16 -26.68
C ASP A 75 -8.75 -5.83 -26.71
N ASN A 76 -8.04 -6.27 -27.75
CA ASN A 76 -6.62 -5.96 -27.96
C ASN A 76 -6.38 -4.64 -28.72
N LYS A 77 -7.44 -3.93 -29.16
CA LYS A 77 -7.29 -2.66 -29.88
C LYS A 77 -6.44 -1.67 -29.07
N PRO A 78 -5.62 -0.83 -29.74
CA PRO A 78 -4.91 0.26 -29.08
C PRO A 78 -5.83 1.13 -28.23
N TRP A 79 -5.29 1.68 -27.16
CA TRP A 79 -6.02 2.62 -26.31
C TRP A 79 -6.42 3.88 -27.09
N SER A 80 -7.67 4.31 -26.97
CA SER A 80 -8.22 5.43 -27.71
C SER A 80 -8.44 6.67 -26.85
N THR A 81 -8.51 7.84 -27.49
CA THR A 81 -8.85 9.10 -26.81
C THR A 81 -10.25 9.08 -26.20
N SER A 82 -11.21 8.37 -26.82
CA SER A 82 -12.57 8.24 -26.28
C SER A 82 -12.56 7.47 -24.96
N GLU A 83 -11.84 6.35 -24.90
CA GLU A 83 -11.72 5.55 -23.68
C GLU A 83 -11.03 6.34 -22.57
N ARG A 84 -10.01 7.13 -22.91
CA ARG A 84 -9.37 8.05 -21.97
C ARG A 84 -10.38 9.06 -21.39
N THR A 85 -11.17 9.72 -22.24
CA THR A 85 -12.20 10.66 -21.76
C THR A 85 -13.26 9.97 -20.89
N GLU A 86 -13.70 8.77 -21.25
CA GLU A 86 -14.65 8.00 -20.43
C GLU A 86 -14.06 7.63 -19.06
N CYS A 87 -12.77 7.29 -18.98
CA CYS A 87 -12.09 7.02 -17.71
C CYS A 87 -11.96 8.28 -16.86
N ASP A 88 -11.63 9.43 -17.46
CA ASP A 88 -11.56 10.71 -16.75
C ASP A 88 -12.94 11.10 -16.19
N GLU A 89 -14.02 10.88 -16.94
CA GLU A 89 -15.40 11.09 -16.49
C GLU A 89 -15.79 10.16 -15.34
N ALA A 90 -15.51 8.85 -15.47
CA ALA A 90 -15.79 7.86 -14.43
C ALA A 90 -14.98 8.13 -13.14
N THR A 91 -13.73 8.54 -13.28
CA THR A 91 -12.86 8.95 -12.17
C THR A 91 -13.45 10.14 -11.41
N ASN A 92 -13.83 11.21 -12.12
CA ASN A 92 -14.45 12.39 -11.49
C ASN A 92 -15.79 12.03 -10.83
N HIS A 93 -16.60 11.20 -11.50
CA HIS A 93 -17.87 10.75 -10.93
C HIS A 93 -17.67 9.90 -9.68
N GLY A 94 -16.72 8.97 -9.68
CA GLY A 94 -16.37 8.15 -8.51
C GLY A 94 -15.95 9.00 -7.29
N LEU A 95 -15.16 10.05 -7.51
CA LEU A 95 -14.81 10.97 -6.42
C LEU A 95 -16.05 11.73 -5.92
N ASP A 96 -16.92 12.19 -6.83
CA ASP A 96 -18.18 12.83 -6.45
C ASP A 96 -19.12 11.86 -5.70
N GLU A 97 -19.09 10.55 -6.00
CA GLU A 97 -19.79 9.50 -5.26
C GLU A 97 -19.22 9.31 -3.83
N LEU A 98 -17.90 9.25 -3.69
CA LEU A 98 -17.22 9.20 -2.38
C LEU A 98 -17.58 10.40 -1.51
N ILE A 99 -17.43 11.60 -2.06
CA ILE A 99 -17.79 12.86 -1.40
C ILE A 99 -19.28 12.85 -1.05
N GLY A 100 -20.13 12.41 -1.99
CA GLY A 100 -21.57 12.26 -1.80
C GLY A 100 -21.88 11.35 -0.61
N PHE A 101 -21.24 10.19 -0.49
CA PHE A 101 -21.39 9.32 0.67
C PHE A 101 -21.07 10.06 1.97
N PHE A 102 -19.89 10.68 2.08
CA PHE A 102 -19.47 11.34 3.32
C PHE A 102 -20.34 12.55 3.68
N GLN A 103 -20.87 13.28 2.70
CA GLN A 103 -21.77 14.42 2.93
C GLN A 103 -23.15 14.02 3.48
N HIS A 104 -23.62 12.81 3.14
CA HIS A 104 -24.90 12.28 3.60
C HIS A 104 -24.79 11.34 4.81
N ALA A 105 -23.59 10.79 5.05
CA ALA A 105 -23.31 9.96 6.21
C ALA A 105 -23.41 10.78 7.52
N THR A 106 -23.93 10.13 8.56
CA THR A 106 -23.86 10.69 9.92
C THR A 106 -22.42 10.69 10.40
N GLU A 107 -22.05 11.62 11.29
CA GLU A 107 -20.69 11.65 11.85
C GLU A 107 -20.30 10.32 12.51
N ARG A 108 -21.25 9.65 13.17
CA ARG A 108 -21.04 8.32 13.75
C ARG A 108 -20.70 7.26 12.70
N GLN A 109 -21.30 7.32 11.50
CA GLN A 109 -20.94 6.42 10.41
C GLN A 109 -19.50 6.66 9.95
N ILE A 110 -19.12 7.93 9.81
CA ILE A 110 -17.76 8.33 9.42
C ILE A 110 -16.75 7.90 10.50
N GLU A 111 -17.05 8.11 11.78
CA GLU A 111 -16.20 7.68 12.90
C GLU A 111 -15.99 6.16 12.94
N ARG A 112 -17.02 5.35 12.58
CA ARG A 112 -16.89 3.88 12.51
C ARG A 112 -15.99 3.39 11.39
N LEU A 113 -15.94 4.12 10.28
CA LEU A 113 -15.00 3.84 9.17
C LEU A 113 -13.55 4.20 9.54
N GLY A 114 -13.36 5.09 10.51
CA GLY A 114 -12.05 5.38 11.09
C GLY A 114 -11.04 5.87 10.05
N VAL A 115 -9.88 5.21 10.00
CA VAL A 115 -8.77 5.59 9.11
C VAL A 115 -9.12 5.40 7.63
N ASP A 116 -9.98 4.44 7.29
CA ASP A 116 -10.36 4.16 5.89
C ASP A 116 -11.21 5.29 5.30
N ALA A 117 -11.99 5.98 6.14
CA ALA A 117 -12.71 7.18 5.72
C ALA A 117 -11.75 8.29 5.27
N VAL A 118 -10.62 8.44 5.95
CA VAL A 118 -9.60 9.43 5.57
C VAL A 118 -8.82 8.91 4.36
N ASN A 119 -8.42 7.63 4.37
CA ASN A 119 -7.55 7.07 3.35
C ASN A 119 -8.17 7.09 1.95
N SER A 120 -9.45 6.73 1.85
CA SER A 120 -10.22 6.75 0.60
C SER A 120 -10.30 8.10 -0.12
N LEU A 121 -10.00 9.20 0.56
CA LEU A 121 -9.87 10.53 -0.03
C LEU A 121 -8.41 11.01 -0.09
N PHE A 122 -7.60 10.60 0.89
CA PHE A 122 -6.20 10.99 1.03
C PHE A 122 -5.35 10.54 -0.15
N ASP A 123 -5.54 9.31 -0.63
CA ASP A 123 -4.79 8.77 -1.79
C ASP A 123 -4.86 9.70 -2.99
N TYR A 124 -6.02 10.33 -3.21
CA TYR A 124 -6.22 11.30 -4.28
C TYR A 124 -5.61 12.66 -3.99
N VAL A 125 -5.50 13.08 -2.73
CA VAL A 125 -4.79 14.32 -2.41
C VAL A 125 -3.32 14.19 -2.79
N VAL A 126 -2.69 13.06 -2.47
CA VAL A 126 -1.25 12.87 -2.66
C VAL A 126 -0.85 12.45 -4.07
N THR A 127 -1.79 11.93 -4.88
CA THR A 127 -1.53 11.50 -6.27
C THR A 127 -2.01 12.49 -7.34
N SER A 128 -2.86 13.49 -7.03
CA SER A 128 -3.53 14.33 -8.04
C SER A 128 -3.13 15.81 -8.11
N GLU A 129 -2.27 16.30 -7.21
CA GLU A 129 -2.02 17.75 -7.01
C GLU A 129 -1.66 18.51 -8.30
N GLN A 130 -0.92 17.90 -9.22
CA GLN A 130 -0.34 18.59 -10.37
C GLN A 130 -1.17 18.53 -11.65
N GLU A 131 -2.07 17.54 -11.78
CA GLU A 131 -2.73 17.22 -13.06
C GLU A 131 -4.16 17.76 -13.12
N THR A 132 -4.91 17.64 -12.02
CA THR A 132 -6.35 17.95 -11.99
C THR A 132 -6.69 18.83 -10.80
N PRO A 133 -6.38 20.15 -10.84
CA PRO A 133 -6.54 21.05 -9.69
C PRO A 133 -7.95 21.12 -9.10
N GLU A 134 -8.99 20.85 -9.88
CA GLU A 134 -10.35 20.75 -9.37
C GLU A 134 -10.58 19.45 -8.59
N PHE A 135 -10.20 18.30 -9.15
CA PHE A 135 -10.28 17.00 -8.51
C PHE A 135 -9.50 16.99 -7.18
N TYR A 136 -8.24 17.46 -7.22
CA TYR A 136 -7.40 17.63 -6.04
C TYR A 136 -8.08 18.49 -4.96
N ARG A 137 -8.62 19.65 -5.33
CA ARG A 137 -9.28 20.54 -4.36
C ARG A 137 -10.52 19.93 -3.74
N LYS A 138 -11.33 19.18 -4.53
CA LYS A 138 -12.50 18.46 -4.03
C LYS A 138 -12.08 17.38 -3.01
N ALA A 139 -11.10 16.54 -3.39
CA ALA A 139 -10.57 15.50 -2.53
C ALA A 139 -9.97 16.07 -1.23
N LEU A 140 -9.13 17.11 -1.34
CA LEU A 140 -8.50 17.76 -0.18
C LEU A 140 -9.56 18.38 0.76
N HIS A 141 -10.52 19.11 0.22
CA HIS A 141 -11.57 19.73 1.02
C HIS A 141 -12.35 18.68 1.82
N GLU A 142 -12.74 17.58 1.17
CA GLU A 142 -13.49 16.52 1.84
C GLU A 142 -12.62 15.72 2.82
N ALA A 143 -11.38 15.39 2.47
CA ALA A 143 -10.43 14.71 3.36
C ALA A 143 -10.19 15.50 4.66
N ILE A 144 -10.05 16.84 4.56
CA ILE A 144 -9.93 17.73 5.71
C ILE A 144 -11.19 17.70 6.58
N ARG A 145 -12.39 17.64 5.97
CA ARG A 145 -13.64 17.54 6.73
C ARG A 145 -13.75 16.20 7.44
N VAL A 146 -13.44 15.10 6.75
CA VAL A 146 -13.51 13.74 7.29
C VAL A 146 -12.52 13.54 8.42
N ILE A 147 -11.24 13.96 8.27
CA ILE A 147 -10.25 13.81 9.34
C ILE A 147 -10.63 14.59 10.60
N LYS A 148 -11.26 15.77 10.47
CA LYS A 148 -11.78 16.53 11.64
C LYS A 148 -12.85 15.75 12.43
N ILE A 149 -13.63 14.91 11.75
CA ILE A 149 -14.65 14.07 12.38
C ILE A 149 -13.99 12.85 13.02
N THR A 150 -13.17 12.12 12.27
CA THR A 150 -12.60 10.84 12.72
C THR A 150 -11.58 11.01 13.84
N THR A 151 -10.92 12.18 13.95
CA THR A 151 -9.94 12.44 15.02
C THR A 151 -10.55 13.09 16.27
N ARG A 152 -11.87 13.29 16.33
CA ARG A 152 -12.52 14.05 17.42
C ARG A 152 -12.22 13.49 18.81
N SER A 153 -12.25 12.18 18.99
CA SER A 153 -11.95 11.52 20.27
C SER A 153 -10.53 11.83 20.76
N TYR A 154 -9.56 11.93 19.85
CA TYR A 154 -8.18 12.31 20.14
C TYR A 154 -8.02 13.81 20.48
N MET A 155 -9.04 14.63 20.17
CA MET A 155 -9.06 16.06 20.48
C MET A 155 -9.62 16.38 21.86
N GLU A 156 -10.16 15.40 22.58
CA GLU A 156 -10.60 15.57 23.98
C GLU A 156 -9.38 15.59 24.93
N GLU A 157 -9.56 16.09 26.16
CA GLU A 157 -8.53 16.04 27.21
C GLU A 157 -8.67 14.70 27.94
N TYR A 158 -8.00 13.67 27.44
CA TYR A 158 -7.85 12.40 28.15
C TYR A 158 -6.38 12.14 28.46
N GLU A 159 -6.17 11.35 29.51
CA GLU A 159 -4.87 10.77 29.82
C GLU A 159 -4.44 9.86 28.67
N ASP A 160 -3.19 9.97 28.24
CA ASP A 160 -2.68 9.20 27.12
C ASP A 160 -2.69 7.71 27.49
N SER A 161 -3.50 6.93 26.77
CA SER A 161 -3.58 5.49 27.01
C SER A 161 -2.34 4.82 26.38
N CYS A 162 -1.69 3.94 27.15
CA CYS A 162 -0.65 3.06 26.64
C CYS A 162 -1.28 1.79 26.02
N ASP A 163 -2.20 1.98 25.07
CA ASP A 163 -2.78 0.90 24.25
C ASP A 163 -2.11 0.86 22.87
N SER A 164 -1.61 -0.32 22.46
CA SER A 164 -0.87 -0.47 21.20
C SER A 164 -1.76 -0.26 19.96
N ASN A 165 -3.03 -0.67 20.02
CA ASN A 165 -3.94 -0.52 18.88
C ASN A 165 -4.34 0.95 18.70
N GLU A 166 -4.53 1.67 19.81
CA GLU A 166 -4.73 3.12 19.79
C GLU A 166 -3.48 3.82 19.23
N ALA A 167 -2.27 3.44 19.66
CA ALA A 167 -1.02 4.02 19.16
C ALA A 167 -0.86 3.81 17.65
N PHE A 168 -1.12 2.60 17.16
CA PHE A 168 -1.07 2.26 15.74
C PHE A 168 -2.06 3.08 14.90
N THR A 169 -3.29 3.21 15.39
CA THR A 169 -4.33 4.03 14.73
C THR A 169 -3.95 5.51 14.74
N LEU A 170 -3.42 6.00 15.86
CA LEU A 170 -2.95 7.38 16.01
C LEU A 170 -1.80 7.70 15.06
N MET A 171 -0.86 6.78 14.84
CA MET A 171 0.22 6.94 13.86
C MET A 171 -0.32 7.22 12.45
N LYS A 172 -1.32 6.46 12.01
CA LYS A 172 -1.97 6.68 10.70
C LYS A 172 -2.59 8.08 10.62
N TYR A 173 -3.34 8.50 11.65
CA TYR A 173 -3.92 9.84 11.69
C TYR A 173 -2.88 10.96 11.73
N VAL A 174 -1.77 10.78 12.45
CA VAL A 174 -0.66 11.72 12.49
C VAL A 174 -0.07 11.91 11.08
N GLY A 175 0.17 10.81 10.36
CA GLY A 175 0.62 10.84 8.97
C GLY A 175 -0.33 11.61 8.05
N TYR A 176 -1.62 11.24 8.05
CA TYR A 176 -2.63 11.92 7.22
C TYR A 176 -2.80 13.39 7.58
N ALA A 177 -2.84 13.74 8.86
CA ALA A 177 -3.02 15.13 9.29
C ALA A 177 -1.82 16.01 8.89
N ASP A 178 -0.60 15.49 8.95
CA ASP A 178 0.60 16.21 8.53
C ASP A 178 0.62 16.48 7.03
N ASP A 179 0.33 15.47 6.21
CA ASP A 179 0.32 15.62 4.75
C ASP A 179 -0.86 16.46 4.25
N LEU A 180 -2.07 16.28 4.80
CA LEU A 180 -3.21 17.16 4.51
C LEU A 180 -2.91 18.61 4.92
N HIS A 181 -2.19 18.82 6.03
CA HIS A 181 -1.79 20.16 6.44
C HIS A 181 -0.84 20.78 5.41
N LYS A 182 0.23 20.07 5.00
CA LYS A 182 1.16 20.51 3.95
C LYS A 182 0.43 20.84 2.65
N ALA A 183 -0.46 19.95 2.21
CA ALA A 183 -1.30 20.11 1.01
C ALA A 183 -2.24 21.33 1.10
N SER A 184 -2.68 21.71 2.30
CA SER A 184 -3.52 22.91 2.48
C SER A 184 -2.76 24.23 2.43
N LEU A 185 -1.42 24.24 2.62
CA LEU A 185 -0.63 25.47 2.75
C LEU A 185 -0.70 26.38 1.51
N PRO A 186 -0.61 25.88 0.26
CA PRO A 186 -0.75 26.71 -0.94
C PRO A 186 -2.10 27.44 -1.03
N GLN A 187 -3.14 26.92 -0.35
CA GLN A 187 -4.49 27.48 -0.32
C GLN A 187 -4.75 28.35 0.92
N GLY A 188 -3.70 28.77 1.63
CA GLY A 188 -3.77 29.60 2.83
C GLY A 188 -3.79 28.83 4.14
N GLY A 189 -3.78 27.49 4.08
CA GLY A 189 -3.76 26.59 5.23
C GLY A 189 -5.09 26.51 5.99
N ASP A 190 -5.40 25.34 6.54
CA ASP A 190 -6.50 25.18 7.50
C ASP A 190 -5.98 25.25 8.94
N LYS A 191 -6.39 26.29 9.68
CA LYS A 191 -5.94 26.51 11.08
C LYS A 191 -6.41 25.43 12.03
N GLN A 192 -7.60 24.88 11.81
CA GLN A 192 -8.14 23.81 12.64
C GLN A 192 -7.40 22.51 12.36
N LEU A 193 -7.10 22.22 11.09
CA LEU A 193 -6.28 21.07 10.70
C LEU A 193 -4.88 21.17 11.29
N LYS A 194 -4.23 22.35 11.24
CA LYS A 194 -2.95 22.57 11.92
C LYS A 194 -3.05 22.25 13.42
N HIS A 195 -4.10 22.72 14.09
CA HIS A 195 -4.32 22.44 15.50
C HIS A 195 -4.51 20.95 15.79
N ILE A 196 -5.27 20.25 14.95
CA ILE A 196 -5.45 18.78 15.03
C ILE A 196 -4.11 18.09 14.86
N ARG A 197 -3.38 18.38 13.78
CA ARG A 197 -2.05 17.85 13.50
C ARG A 197 -1.11 18.03 14.69
N ASP A 198 -0.99 19.26 15.22
CA ASP A 198 -0.09 19.55 16.34
C ASP A 198 -0.49 18.77 17.61
N LYS A 199 -1.80 18.59 17.86
CA LYS A 199 -2.28 17.82 19.00
C LYS A 199 -2.03 16.32 18.83
N LEU A 200 -2.27 15.76 17.64
CA LEU A 200 -2.02 14.35 17.35
C LEU A 200 -0.53 14.01 17.43
N VAL A 201 0.34 14.85 16.85
CA VAL A 201 1.80 14.69 16.93
C VAL A 201 2.26 14.70 18.38
N LYS A 202 1.79 15.67 19.17
CA LYS A 202 2.12 15.72 20.60
C LYS A 202 1.65 14.46 21.34
N LYS A 203 0.43 14.00 21.06
CA LYS A 203 -0.13 12.79 21.69
C LYS A 203 0.71 11.55 21.36
N LEU A 204 1.09 11.39 20.10
CA LEU A 204 1.94 10.28 19.68
C LEU A 204 3.33 10.37 20.28
N GLN A 205 3.92 11.57 20.35
CA GLN A 205 5.21 11.78 21.00
C GLN A 205 5.16 11.43 22.49
N ASN A 206 4.10 11.84 23.21
CA ASN A 206 3.89 11.46 24.60
C ASN A 206 3.81 9.94 24.77
N ILE A 207 3.08 9.23 23.91
CA ILE A 207 3.02 7.76 23.94
C ILE A 207 4.43 7.17 23.75
N ILE A 208 5.17 7.66 22.74
CA ILE A 208 6.55 7.22 22.48
C ILE A 208 7.46 7.41 23.71
N ASP A 209 7.34 8.55 24.38
CA ASP A 209 8.20 8.92 25.52
C ASP A 209 7.79 8.24 26.84
N GLU A 210 6.49 8.08 27.10
CA GLU A 210 5.96 7.71 28.42
C GLU A 210 5.60 6.23 28.57
N CYS A 211 5.24 5.54 27.48
CA CYS A 211 4.72 4.17 27.55
C CYS A 211 5.80 3.09 27.42
N ASP A 212 7.08 3.42 27.64
CA ASP A 212 8.23 2.56 27.34
C ASP A 212 8.11 1.97 25.92
N SER A 213 7.49 2.75 25.02
CA SER A 213 7.09 2.35 23.67
C SER A 213 8.32 2.14 22.81
N ASN A 214 8.95 0.99 23.02
CA ASN A 214 9.79 0.42 21.99
C ASN A 214 8.94 0.26 20.72
N LEU A 215 9.62 0.13 19.60
CA LEU A 215 8.97 -0.04 18.32
C LEU A 215 7.91 -1.15 18.31
N GLY A 216 8.14 -2.23 19.07
CA GLY A 216 7.23 -3.35 19.20
C GLY A 216 5.87 -2.97 19.78
N PHE A 217 5.82 -2.02 20.70
CA PHE A 217 4.55 -1.48 21.21
C PHE A 217 3.76 -0.74 20.10
N LEU A 218 4.43 0.10 19.31
CA LEU A 218 3.79 0.89 18.26
C LEU A 218 3.16 0.04 17.16
N ILE A 219 3.76 -1.12 16.87
CA ILE A 219 3.28 -2.06 15.84
C ILE A 219 2.45 -3.21 16.42
N GLY A 220 2.20 -3.22 17.74
CA GLY A 220 1.47 -4.30 18.40
C GLY A 220 2.20 -5.65 18.49
N ASP A 221 3.51 -5.70 18.17
CA ASP A 221 4.32 -6.91 18.21
C ASP A 221 5.71 -6.67 18.83
N ILE A 222 5.85 -7.02 20.12
CA ILE A 222 7.13 -6.89 20.85
C ILE A 222 8.20 -7.90 20.39
N HIS A 223 7.82 -8.96 19.65
CA HIS A 223 8.69 -10.04 19.20
C HIS A 223 9.05 -9.94 17.70
N TRP A 224 8.75 -8.82 17.05
CA TRP A 224 8.94 -8.63 15.61
C TRP A 224 10.35 -9.04 15.12
N ARG A 225 11.41 -8.79 15.90
CA ARG A 225 12.79 -9.17 15.53
C ARG A 225 12.99 -10.67 15.42
N GLU A 226 12.37 -11.43 16.31
CA GLU A 226 12.47 -12.89 16.34
C GLU A 226 11.65 -13.46 15.19
N LYS A 227 10.41 -12.97 15.05
CA LYS A 227 9.45 -13.44 14.06
C LYS A 227 9.80 -13.08 12.61
N LEU A 228 10.52 -11.97 12.34
CA LEU A 228 10.99 -11.65 10.98
C LEU A 228 12.05 -12.62 10.43
N ASN A 229 12.45 -13.65 11.17
CA ASN A 229 13.24 -14.76 10.64
C ASN A 229 12.39 -16.04 10.41
N ASP A 230 11.08 -15.97 10.68
CA ASP A 230 10.13 -17.06 10.52
C ASP A 230 9.28 -16.82 9.26
N TYR A 231 9.59 -17.56 8.20
CA TYR A 231 8.85 -17.49 6.93
C TYR A 231 7.65 -18.46 6.89
N SER A 232 7.26 -19.03 8.03
CA SER A 232 6.08 -19.90 8.14
C SER A 232 4.82 -19.20 8.65
N LEU A 233 4.92 -17.90 8.94
CA LEU A 233 3.80 -17.08 9.42
C LEU A 233 2.72 -16.95 8.34
N ASP A 234 1.46 -16.92 8.77
CA ASP A 234 0.33 -16.77 7.86
C ASP A 234 0.22 -15.35 7.30
N SER A 235 -0.54 -15.22 6.21
CA SER A 235 -0.70 -13.95 5.49
C SER A 235 -1.27 -12.83 6.35
N GLY A 236 -2.13 -13.15 7.33
CA GLY A 236 -2.77 -12.18 8.21
C GLY A 236 -1.81 -11.57 9.22
N GLU A 237 -0.95 -12.39 9.82
CA GLU A 237 0.09 -11.90 10.75
C GLU A 237 1.07 -10.95 10.05
N VAL A 238 1.53 -11.30 8.85
CA VAL A 238 2.50 -10.47 8.11
C VAL A 238 1.86 -9.22 7.51
N TYR A 239 0.55 -9.24 7.25
CA TYR A 239 -0.20 -8.09 6.75
C TYR A 239 -0.18 -6.89 7.71
N GLU A 240 -0.28 -7.13 9.02
CA GLU A 240 -0.18 -6.05 10.02
C GLU A 240 1.20 -5.40 10.04
N TRP A 241 2.27 -6.18 9.83
CA TRP A 241 3.62 -5.61 9.69
C TRP A 241 3.76 -4.77 8.43
N ASN A 242 3.12 -5.18 7.34
CA ASN A 242 3.07 -4.37 6.12
C ASN A 242 2.43 -3.01 6.39
N LEU A 243 1.24 -2.99 7.00
CA LEU A 243 0.56 -1.74 7.35
C LEU A 243 1.38 -0.89 8.34
N GLY A 244 2.06 -1.54 9.29
CA GLY A 244 2.96 -0.87 10.23
C GLY A 244 4.18 -0.26 9.56
N ALA A 245 4.80 -0.95 8.61
CA ALA A 245 5.94 -0.43 7.86
C ALA A 245 5.55 0.84 7.08
N ILE A 246 4.37 0.83 6.45
CA ILE A 246 3.83 2.00 5.74
C ILE A 246 3.61 3.18 6.70
N ALA A 247 2.91 2.95 7.82
CA ALA A 247 2.58 4.00 8.78
C ALA A 247 3.84 4.57 9.48
N LEU A 248 4.81 3.72 9.80
CA LEU A 248 6.09 4.13 10.37
C LEU A 248 6.92 4.93 9.37
N ASN A 249 6.99 4.50 8.10
CA ASN A 249 7.70 5.24 7.08
C ASN A 249 7.11 6.64 6.88
N GLN A 250 5.78 6.74 6.90
CA GLN A 250 5.08 8.03 6.89
C GLN A 250 5.46 8.89 8.10
N CYS A 251 5.45 8.34 9.32
CA CYS A 251 5.80 9.07 10.54
C CYS A 251 7.25 9.58 10.54
N MET A 252 8.19 8.87 9.90
CA MET A 252 9.58 9.33 9.76
C MET A 252 9.72 10.61 8.91
N THR A 253 8.70 10.98 8.11
CA THR A 253 8.70 12.22 7.32
C THR A 253 8.34 13.46 8.14
N ILE A 254 7.93 13.29 9.42
CA ILE A 254 7.40 14.36 10.27
C ILE A 254 8.51 14.88 11.18
N PRO A 255 9.03 16.10 10.97
CA PRO A 255 10.20 16.59 11.71
C PRO A 255 10.00 16.78 13.21
N ASP A 256 8.74 16.95 13.64
CA ASP A 256 8.38 17.19 15.04
C ASP A 256 8.20 15.89 15.84
N LEU A 257 8.34 14.73 15.20
CA LEU A 257 8.13 13.42 15.81
C LEU A 257 9.47 12.67 15.92
N SER A 258 9.86 12.33 17.14
CA SER A 258 11.07 11.56 17.43
C SER A 258 10.76 10.07 17.43
N MET A 259 10.82 9.46 16.25
CA MET A 259 10.58 8.02 16.10
C MET A 259 11.63 7.17 16.84
N PRO A 260 11.25 5.97 17.33
CA PRO A 260 12.22 5.03 17.90
C PRO A 260 13.40 4.76 16.97
N VAL A 261 14.60 4.61 17.55
CA VAL A 261 15.85 4.44 16.78
C VAL A 261 15.84 3.22 15.85
N ASP A 262 15.02 2.22 16.18
CA ASP A 262 14.87 0.96 15.45
C ASP A 262 13.87 1.05 14.28
N THR A 263 13.16 2.17 14.11
CA THR A 263 12.10 2.30 13.09
C THR A 263 12.63 2.04 11.67
N LYS A 264 13.79 2.60 11.31
CA LYS A 264 14.42 2.35 10.00
C LYS A 264 14.80 0.88 9.82
N GLU A 265 15.29 0.24 10.88
CA GLU A 265 15.66 -1.19 10.84
C GLU A 265 14.42 -2.04 10.55
N PHE A 266 13.30 -1.77 11.21
CA PHE A 266 12.05 -2.49 11.00
C PHE A 266 11.51 -2.34 9.59
N VAL A 267 11.36 -1.11 9.09
CA VAL A 267 10.84 -0.87 7.72
C VAL A 267 11.69 -1.63 6.69
N ALA A 268 13.01 -1.55 6.80
CA ALA A 268 13.91 -2.24 5.89
C ALA A 268 13.89 -3.77 6.05
N LYS A 269 13.73 -4.29 7.26
CA LYS A 269 13.63 -5.74 7.51
C LYS A 269 12.29 -6.33 7.08
N VAL A 270 11.18 -5.61 7.26
CA VAL A 270 9.87 -6.03 6.73
C VAL A 270 9.89 -6.07 5.22
N TRP A 271 10.45 -5.04 4.57
CA TRP A 271 10.64 -5.06 3.12
C TRP A 271 11.49 -6.25 2.66
N ARG A 272 12.60 -6.52 3.36
CA ARG A 272 13.45 -7.68 3.06
C ARG A 272 12.74 -9.00 3.33
N TYR A 273 11.92 -9.08 4.37
CA TYR A 273 11.14 -10.26 4.69
C TYR A 273 10.23 -10.62 3.52
N PHE A 274 9.48 -9.66 2.97
CA PHE A 274 8.62 -9.91 1.81
C PHE A 274 9.37 -10.23 0.52
N TYR A 275 10.64 -9.85 0.40
CA TYR A 275 11.48 -10.31 -0.71
C TYR A 275 11.71 -11.83 -0.66
N ASP A 276 11.87 -12.38 0.54
CA ASP A 276 12.17 -13.80 0.77
C ASP A 276 10.91 -14.63 1.14
N TYR A 277 9.77 -13.97 1.37
CA TYR A 277 8.49 -14.61 1.71
C TYR A 277 7.89 -15.31 0.49
N ASP A 278 7.51 -16.57 0.64
CA ASP A 278 6.92 -17.37 -0.44
C ASP A 278 5.49 -16.89 -0.70
N ILE A 279 5.33 -15.98 -1.67
CA ILE A 279 4.04 -15.58 -2.24
C ILE A 279 3.83 -16.42 -3.51
N PRO A 280 3.18 -17.59 -3.43
CA PRO A 280 3.02 -18.47 -4.59
C PRO A 280 2.14 -17.81 -5.64
N GLY A 281 2.59 -17.86 -6.90
CA GLY A 281 1.82 -17.40 -8.05
C GLY A 281 0.52 -18.19 -8.25
N PHE A 282 -0.36 -17.67 -9.09
CA PHE A 282 -1.66 -18.31 -9.37
C PHE A 282 -1.51 -19.74 -9.91
N LEU A 283 -0.52 -20.00 -10.77
CA LEU A 283 -0.33 -21.35 -11.33
C LEU A 283 0.07 -22.36 -10.26
N ASP A 284 0.86 -21.94 -9.26
CA ASP A 284 1.21 -22.80 -8.14
C ASP A 284 -0.03 -23.19 -7.33
N TYR A 285 -1.01 -22.28 -7.20
CA TYR A 285 -2.29 -22.58 -6.57
C TYR A 285 -3.13 -23.58 -7.39
N GLU A 286 -3.27 -23.35 -8.71
CA GLU A 286 -4.00 -24.28 -9.58
C GLU A 286 -3.40 -25.69 -9.57
N LEU A 287 -2.06 -25.79 -9.61
CA LEU A 287 -1.36 -27.07 -9.64
C LEU A 287 -1.40 -27.82 -8.30
N ARG A 288 -1.47 -27.11 -7.18
CA ARG A 288 -1.43 -27.71 -5.83
C ARG A 288 -2.77 -28.28 -5.38
N GLY A 289 -3.89 -27.96 -6.04
CA GLY A 289 -5.20 -28.49 -5.68
C GLY A 289 -5.59 -28.13 -4.25
N ASP A 290 -5.83 -26.84 -4.05
CA ASP A 290 -6.29 -26.13 -2.85
C ASP A 290 -6.58 -27.00 -1.61
N ASN A 291 -5.58 -27.11 -0.72
CA ASN A 291 -5.67 -27.84 0.55
C ASN A 291 -4.92 -27.13 1.70
N ARG A 292 -4.69 -25.81 1.60
CA ARG A 292 -4.27 -25.02 2.76
C ARG A 292 -5.48 -24.50 3.53
N SER A 293 -5.27 -24.08 4.78
CA SER A 293 -6.33 -23.60 5.66
C SER A 293 -7.11 -22.45 5.01
N ALA A 294 -8.33 -22.18 5.52
CA ALA A 294 -9.21 -21.11 5.06
C ALA A 294 -8.63 -19.67 5.16
N THR A 295 -7.37 -19.52 5.55
CA THR A 295 -6.60 -18.28 5.75
C THR A 295 -5.44 -18.10 4.76
N ASP A 296 -5.20 -19.10 3.89
CA ASP A 296 -4.14 -19.11 2.88
C ASP A 296 -4.73 -19.20 1.46
N SER A 297 -5.87 -18.55 1.23
CA SER A 297 -6.46 -18.50 -0.11
C SER A 297 -5.55 -17.70 -1.04
N TRP A 298 -5.58 -18.01 -2.34
CA TRP A 298 -4.86 -17.21 -3.32
C TRP A 298 -5.27 -15.73 -3.27
N VAL A 299 -6.55 -15.46 -2.99
CA VAL A 299 -7.08 -14.10 -2.85
C VAL A 299 -6.42 -13.34 -1.69
N ASP A 300 -6.25 -13.98 -0.53
CA ASP A 300 -5.58 -13.35 0.62
C ASP A 300 -4.11 -13.03 0.31
N MET A 301 -3.41 -13.94 -0.37
CA MET A 301 -2.04 -13.72 -0.82
C MET A 301 -1.95 -12.62 -1.88
N ALA A 302 -2.95 -12.52 -2.77
CA ALA A 302 -3.02 -11.49 -3.78
C ALA A 302 -3.21 -10.10 -3.15
N TYR A 303 -4.09 -9.96 -2.15
CA TYR A 303 -4.22 -8.72 -1.37
C TYR A 303 -2.96 -8.38 -0.57
N LEU A 304 -2.28 -9.38 0.01
CA LEU A 304 -1.01 -9.16 0.67
C LEU A 304 0.02 -8.61 -0.33
N ALA A 305 0.15 -9.23 -1.51
CA ALA A 305 1.12 -8.83 -2.52
C ALA A 305 0.90 -7.39 -3.02
N THR A 306 -0.34 -7.01 -3.31
CA THR A 306 -0.67 -5.62 -3.71
C THR A 306 -0.29 -4.63 -2.61
N HIS A 307 -0.51 -5.00 -1.34
CA HIS A 307 -0.19 -4.15 -0.20
C HIS A 307 1.30 -4.05 0.12
N VAL A 308 2.10 -5.09 -0.15
CA VAL A 308 3.56 -5.06 0.00
C VAL A 308 4.19 -3.95 -0.85
N ALA A 309 3.67 -3.74 -2.06
CA ALA A 309 4.17 -2.68 -2.94
C ALA A 309 3.90 -1.27 -2.42
N TYR A 310 2.94 -1.11 -1.51
CA TYR A 310 2.67 0.18 -0.89
C TYR A 310 3.72 0.60 0.12
N ILE A 311 4.59 -0.31 0.60
CA ILE A 311 5.72 0.04 1.49
C ILE A 311 6.70 1.04 0.82
N PRO A 312 7.28 0.76 -0.36
CA PRO A 312 8.17 1.73 -1.03
C PRO A 312 7.41 2.91 -1.66
N THR A 313 6.15 2.70 -2.04
CA THR A 313 5.43 3.64 -2.90
C THR A 313 4.55 4.60 -2.13
N GLY A 314 4.17 4.29 -0.90
CA GLY A 314 3.27 5.09 -0.07
C GLY A 314 1.89 5.21 -0.71
N TYR A 315 1.27 4.07 -1.08
CA TYR A 315 0.02 4.01 -1.84
C TYR A 315 0.11 4.72 -3.20
N GLY A 316 1.14 4.39 -3.99
CA GLY A 316 1.30 4.90 -5.36
C GLY A 316 1.81 6.35 -5.48
N ARG A 317 2.20 7.00 -4.37
CA ARG A 317 2.85 8.33 -4.37
C ARG A 317 4.22 8.33 -5.05
N HIS A 318 4.95 7.22 -4.96
CA HIS A 318 6.26 7.02 -5.57
C HIS A 318 6.26 5.81 -6.50
N TYR A 319 7.20 5.80 -7.46
CA TYR A 319 7.42 4.64 -8.33
C TYR A 319 7.90 3.42 -7.53
N GLN A 320 7.50 2.24 -8.00
CA GLN A 320 8.15 0.99 -7.64
C GLN A 320 9.21 0.67 -8.71
N TYR A 321 10.46 0.50 -8.29
CA TYR A 321 11.51 0.07 -9.22
C TYR A 321 11.53 -1.46 -9.35
N LEU A 322 11.67 -1.97 -10.58
CA LEU A 322 11.79 -3.42 -10.81
C LEU A 322 12.89 -4.07 -9.98
N THR A 323 14.00 -3.37 -9.85
CA THR A 323 15.20 -3.84 -9.14
C THR A 323 15.00 -3.95 -7.64
N GLU A 324 13.96 -3.32 -7.08
CA GLU A 324 13.63 -3.42 -5.66
C GLU A 324 12.80 -4.68 -5.36
N SER A 325 11.90 -5.10 -6.26
CA SER A 325 11.07 -6.29 -6.09
C SER A 325 10.67 -6.93 -7.43
N PRO A 326 11.59 -7.65 -8.10
CA PRO A 326 11.26 -8.34 -9.35
C PRO A 326 10.23 -9.44 -9.11
N HIS A 327 10.30 -10.15 -7.98
CA HIS A 327 9.35 -11.21 -7.64
C HIS A 327 7.91 -10.71 -7.54
N LEU A 328 7.69 -9.55 -6.92
CA LEU A 328 6.35 -8.96 -6.83
C LEU A 328 5.81 -8.54 -8.19
N TYR A 329 6.65 -7.93 -9.04
CA TYR A 329 6.28 -7.64 -10.42
C TYR A 329 5.87 -8.92 -11.18
N HIS A 330 6.64 -9.99 -11.06
CA HIS A 330 6.33 -11.28 -11.67
C HIS A 330 5.01 -11.88 -11.16
N PHE A 331 4.78 -11.83 -9.84
CA PHE A 331 3.52 -12.25 -9.22
C PHE A 331 2.34 -11.46 -9.80
N CYS A 332 2.44 -10.12 -9.83
CA CYS A 332 1.38 -9.27 -10.39
C CYS A 332 1.07 -9.62 -11.84
N ARG A 333 2.09 -9.89 -12.66
CA ARG A 333 1.92 -10.26 -14.07
C ARG A 333 1.25 -11.62 -14.25
N GLU A 334 1.60 -12.59 -13.44
CA GLU A 334 1.01 -13.94 -13.49
C GLU A 334 -0.43 -13.95 -12.98
N SER A 335 -0.68 -13.26 -11.87
CA SER A 335 -1.98 -13.24 -11.18
C SER A 335 -3.01 -12.29 -11.80
N PHE A 336 -2.60 -11.42 -12.73
CA PHE A 336 -3.44 -10.36 -13.29
C PHE A 336 -4.79 -10.87 -13.84
N TYR A 337 -4.76 -11.87 -14.72
CA TYR A 337 -5.98 -12.36 -15.38
C TYR A 337 -6.82 -13.24 -14.46
N ALA A 338 -6.20 -13.95 -13.52
CA ALA A 338 -6.92 -14.70 -12.50
C ALA A 338 -7.78 -13.77 -11.63
N ALA A 339 -7.27 -12.58 -11.29
CA ALA A 339 -8.05 -11.59 -10.52
C ALA A 339 -9.30 -11.12 -11.26
N MET A 340 -9.23 -11.03 -12.59
CA MET A 340 -10.39 -10.71 -13.43
C MET A 340 -11.36 -11.89 -13.54
N GLU A 341 -10.87 -13.13 -13.57
CA GLU A 341 -11.69 -14.35 -13.65
C GLU A 341 -12.45 -14.64 -12.37
N GLU A 342 -11.83 -14.36 -11.21
CA GLU A 342 -12.51 -14.40 -9.90
C GLU A 342 -13.64 -13.37 -9.80
N GLY A 343 -13.71 -12.41 -10.74
CA GLY A 343 -14.79 -11.45 -10.86
C GLY A 343 -14.72 -10.26 -9.90
N GLY A 344 -13.72 -10.24 -9.00
CA GLY A 344 -13.59 -9.25 -7.96
C GLY A 344 -13.15 -7.87 -8.47
N HIS A 345 -14.02 -6.88 -8.31
CA HIS A 345 -13.73 -5.49 -8.68
C HIS A 345 -12.44 -4.96 -8.02
N ASP A 346 -12.31 -5.15 -6.70
CA ASP A 346 -11.26 -4.52 -5.90
C ASP A 346 -9.89 -5.11 -6.22
N LEU A 347 -9.79 -6.43 -6.26
CA LEU A 347 -8.53 -7.10 -6.54
C LEU A 347 -8.05 -6.81 -7.98
N ALA A 348 -8.96 -6.85 -8.97
CA ALA A 348 -8.61 -6.49 -10.34
C ALA A 348 -8.14 -5.03 -10.44
N ALA A 349 -8.78 -4.12 -9.69
CA ALA A 349 -8.40 -2.72 -9.62
C ALA A 349 -7.00 -2.53 -9.01
N GLU A 350 -6.69 -3.21 -7.91
CA GLU A 350 -5.37 -3.16 -7.28
C GLU A 350 -4.26 -3.70 -8.19
N PHE A 351 -4.49 -4.79 -8.94
CA PHE A 351 -3.49 -5.27 -9.92
C PHE A 351 -3.24 -4.28 -11.06
N VAL A 352 -4.26 -3.54 -11.49
CA VAL A 352 -4.11 -2.46 -12.48
C VAL A 352 -3.25 -1.34 -11.90
N ASP A 353 -3.56 -0.86 -10.69
CA ASP A 353 -2.82 0.19 -10.00
C ASP A 353 -1.35 -0.23 -9.78
N MET A 354 -1.13 -1.47 -9.35
CA MET A 354 0.18 -2.07 -9.18
C MET A 354 1.07 -1.98 -10.42
N LEU A 355 0.56 -2.40 -11.58
CA LEU A 355 1.32 -2.29 -12.83
C LEU A 355 1.56 -0.83 -13.24
N LYS A 356 0.63 0.08 -12.89
CA LYS A 356 0.80 1.51 -13.13
C LYS A 356 1.89 2.14 -12.25
N ILE A 357 2.02 1.72 -11.01
CA ILE A 357 3.10 2.11 -10.10
C ILE A 357 4.48 1.67 -10.63
N TYR A 358 4.54 0.56 -11.38
CA TYR A 358 5.72 0.12 -12.13
C TYR A 358 5.97 0.90 -13.45
N GLY A 359 5.13 1.90 -13.76
CA GLY A 359 5.25 2.76 -14.94
C GLY A 359 4.51 2.26 -16.19
N CYS A 360 3.64 1.27 -16.06
CA CYS A 360 2.81 0.79 -17.15
C CYS A 360 1.53 1.61 -17.31
N THR A 361 1.06 1.73 -18.55
CA THR A 361 -0.13 2.51 -18.92
C THR A 361 -0.95 1.74 -19.94
N GLU A 362 -2.17 2.20 -20.18
CA GLU A 362 -3.08 1.63 -21.17
C GLU A 362 -2.48 1.68 -22.60
N GLU A 363 -1.62 2.66 -22.89
CA GLU A 363 -0.89 2.76 -24.17
C GLU A 363 0.26 1.77 -24.33
N ASN A 364 0.96 1.49 -23.23
CA ASN A 364 2.25 0.79 -23.29
C ASN A 364 2.19 -0.66 -22.78
N ASP A 365 1.07 -1.06 -22.19
CA ASP A 365 0.88 -2.37 -21.59
C ASP A 365 -0.51 -2.97 -21.85
N ILE A 366 -0.54 -4.24 -22.27
CA ILE A 366 -1.79 -4.91 -22.63
C ILE A 366 -2.62 -5.36 -21.42
N GLN A 367 -1.97 -5.75 -20.31
CA GLN A 367 -2.68 -6.14 -19.10
C GLN A 367 -3.35 -4.92 -18.47
N VAL A 368 -2.62 -3.80 -18.30
CA VAL A 368 -3.22 -2.54 -17.83
C VAL A 368 -4.41 -2.13 -18.70
N ARG A 369 -4.27 -2.18 -20.03
CA ARG A 369 -5.38 -1.87 -20.94
C ARG A 369 -6.59 -2.78 -20.74
N HIS A 370 -6.37 -4.09 -20.58
CA HIS A 370 -7.44 -5.06 -20.35
C HIS A 370 -8.14 -4.83 -19.00
N GLY A 371 -7.37 -4.62 -17.93
CA GLY A 371 -7.92 -4.38 -16.61
C GLY A 371 -8.72 -3.07 -16.55
N VAL A 372 -8.23 -1.98 -17.14
CA VAL A 372 -8.98 -0.72 -17.20
C VAL A 372 -10.29 -0.89 -17.98
N ARG A 373 -10.27 -1.59 -19.12
CA ARG A 373 -11.52 -1.91 -19.87
C ARG A 373 -12.50 -2.73 -19.04
N TYR A 374 -12.00 -3.67 -18.25
CA TYR A 374 -12.79 -4.49 -17.36
C TYR A 374 -13.42 -3.68 -16.21
N ILE A 375 -12.63 -2.85 -15.51
CA ILE A 375 -13.17 -1.94 -14.48
C ILE A 375 -14.24 -1.01 -15.09
N MET A 376 -14.00 -0.47 -16.29
CA MET A 376 -14.98 0.34 -17.00
C MET A 376 -16.25 -0.44 -17.41
N SER A 377 -16.15 -1.74 -17.71
CA SER A 377 -17.35 -2.55 -17.99
C SER A 377 -18.17 -2.75 -16.72
N LEU A 378 -17.52 -3.05 -15.59
CA LEU A 378 -18.20 -3.17 -14.29
C LEU A 378 -18.90 -1.88 -13.88
N TYR A 379 -18.24 -0.73 -14.06
CA TYR A 379 -18.83 0.60 -13.83
C TYR A 379 -20.09 0.84 -14.69
N LYS A 380 -20.03 0.49 -15.99
CA LYS A 380 -21.15 0.64 -16.92
C LYS A 380 -22.31 -0.31 -16.60
N GLU A 381 -22.01 -1.56 -16.27
CA GLU A 381 -23.00 -2.55 -15.84
C GLU A 381 -23.74 -2.12 -14.57
N ALA A 382 -23.04 -1.44 -13.66
CA ALA A 382 -23.61 -0.82 -12.47
C ALA A 382 -24.36 0.50 -12.75
N GLY A 383 -24.61 0.84 -14.01
CA GLY A 383 -25.34 2.04 -14.40
C GLY A 383 -24.50 3.32 -14.35
N ASN A 384 -23.20 3.21 -14.63
CA ASN A 384 -22.19 4.27 -14.50
C ASN A 384 -22.03 4.74 -13.04
N SER A 385 -21.84 3.79 -12.13
CA SER A 385 -21.70 4.08 -10.70
C SER A 385 -20.90 3.00 -9.99
N PHE A 386 -19.82 3.37 -9.30
CA PHE A 386 -19.04 2.39 -8.53
C PHE A 386 -19.78 1.98 -7.26
N VAL A 387 -20.45 2.93 -6.60
CA VAL A 387 -21.23 2.63 -5.38
C VAL A 387 -22.40 1.69 -5.64
N ASN A 388 -22.85 1.54 -6.88
CA ASN A 388 -23.89 0.59 -7.27
C ASN A 388 -23.36 -0.80 -7.67
N HIS A 389 -22.06 -0.94 -7.92
CA HIS A 389 -21.49 -2.22 -8.33
C HIS A 389 -21.58 -3.27 -7.21
N ARG A 390 -22.00 -4.48 -7.54
CA ARG A 390 -22.13 -5.59 -6.60
C ARG A 390 -21.51 -6.85 -7.20
N GLU A 391 -20.69 -7.50 -6.40
CA GLU A 391 -20.18 -8.85 -6.69
C GLU A 391 -21.35 -9.85 -6.71
N GLU A 392 -21.21 -10.93 -7.47
CA GLU A 392 -22.24 -11.97 -7.55
C GLU A 392 -22.50 -12.59 -6.16
N GLY A 393 -23.77 -12.62 -5.75
CA GLY A 393 -24.16 -13.18 -4.45
C GLY A 393 -23.83 -12.30 -3.23
N ALA A 394 -23.36 -11.06 -3.44
CA ALA A 394 -23.13 -10.12 -2.35
C ALA A 394 -24.43 -9.74 -1.61
N SER A 395 -24.32 -9.52 -0.30
CA SER A 395 -25.40 -8.96 0.51
C SER A 395 -25.58 -7.46 0.26
N ALA A 396 -26.47 -6.82 1.02
CA ALA A 396 -26.48 -5.35 1.09
C ALA A 396 -25.07 -4.84 1.43
N PRO A 397 -24.60 -3.76 0.77
CA PRO A 397 -23.24 -3.25 0.98
C PRO A 397 -23.09 -2.71 2.41
N SER A 398 -21.94 -2.96 3.01
CA SER A 398 -21.54 -2.25 4.22
C SER A 398 -21.16 -0.80 3.92
N ASP A 399 -21.00 0.03 4.97
CA ASP A 399 -20.46 1.39 4.82
C ASP A 399 -19.05 1.33 4.17
N TYR A 400 -18.25 0.31 4.51
CA TYR A 400 -16.91 0.09 3.94
C TYR A 400 -17.00 -0.24 2.45
N ASP A 401 -17.83 -1.22 2.07
CA ASP A 401 -18.00 -1.60 0.65
C ASP A 401 -18.44 -0.40 -0.20
N THR A 402 -19.27 0.46 0.38
CA THR A 402 -19.81 1.65 -0.30
C THR A 402 -18.70 2.66 -0.64
N ILE A 403 -17.68 2.82 0.22
CA ILE A 403 -16.54 3.69 -0.09
C ILE A 403 -15.43 2.97 -0.83
N HIS A 404 -15.28 1.65 -0.63
CA HIS A 404 -14.15 0.90 -1.17
C HIS A 404 -14.24 0.72 -2.68
N LYS A 405 -15.43 0.47 -3.23
CA LYS A 405 -15.62 0.32 -4.69
C LYS A 405 -15.22 1.58 -5.47
N PRO A 406 -15.71 2.80 -5.16
CA PRO A 406 -15.22 3.98 -5.85
C PRO A 406 -13.74 4.26 -5.54
N TRP A 407 -13.24 3.93 -4.35
CA TRP A 407 -11.83 4.10 -4.01
C TRP A 407 -10.91 3.24 -4.91
N THR A 408 -11.05 1.93 -4.92
CA THR A 408 -10.19 1.08 -5.77
C THR A 408 -10.46 1.32 -7.26
N GLY A 409 -11.73 1.57 -7.63
CA GLY A 409 -12.12 1.83 -9.01
C GLY A 409 -11.45 3.07 -9.59
N ILE A 410 -11.43 4.17 -8.84
CA ILE A 410 -10.69 5.37 -9.26
C ILE A 410 -9.19 5.08 -9.34
N ALA A 411 -8.58 4.42 -8.36
CA ALA A 411 -7.15 4.11 -8.40
C ALA A 411 -6.77 3.35 -9.69
N ALA A 412 -7.57 2.36 -10.08
CA ALA A 412 -7.38 1.62 -11.33
C ALA A 412 -7.56 2.47 -12.58
N LEU A 413 -8.51 3.41 -12.60
CA LEU A 413 -8.73 4.31 -13.74
C LEU A 413 -7.81 5.53 -13.75
N TRP A 414 -7.15 5.81 -12.62
CA TRP A 414 -6.33 7.00 -12.45
C TRP A 414 -5.18 7.01 -13.45
N LYS A 415 -4.94 8.20 -14.01
CA LYS A 415 -3.99 8.37 -15.10
C LYS A 415 -2.57 8.56 -14.56
N TYR A 416 -1.75 7.50 -14.66
CA TYR A 416 -0.29 7.60 -14.55
C TYR A 416 0.35 7.89 -15.90
N ASP A 417 0.24 9.12 -16.38
CA ASP A 417 1.08 9.57 -17.50
C ASP A 417 2.50 9.80 -17.00
N ARG A 418 3.48 9.67 -17.88
CA ARG A 418 4.87 10.06 -17.60
C ARG A 418 5.02 11.54 -17.21
N SER A 419 3.98 12.36 -17.38
CA SER A 419 3.86 13.71 -16.82
C SER A 419 3.45 13.74 -15.34
N MET A 420 2.90 12.64 -14.78
CA MET A 420 2.82 12.49 -13.33
C MET A 420 4.23 12.56 -12.80
N SER A 421 4.56 13.68 -12.17
CA SER A 421 5.57 13.61 -11.14
C SER A 421 4.91 12.86 -9.99
N PHE A 422 5.15 11.56 -9.94
CA PHE A 422 5.30 10.90 -8.64
C PHE A 422 6.05 11.85 -7.72
N GLU A 423 5.69 11.84 -6.44
CA GLU A 423 6.33 12.75 -5.50
C GLU A 423 7.85 12.58 -5.61
N PRO A 424 8.60 13.68 -5.82
CA PRO A 424 10.04 13.58 -5.96
C PRO A 424 10.66 12.98 -4.70
N GLU A 425 11.69 12.17 -4.88
CA GLU A 425 12.48 11.56 -3.81
C GLU A 425 13.44 12.59 -3.17
N ASN A 426 12.90 13.74 -2.77
CA ASN A 426 13.66 14.78 -2.08
C ASN A 426 14.00 14.33 -0.65
N PRO A 427 15.12 14.80 -0.08
CA PRO A 427 15.46 14.53 1.32
C PRO A 427 14.29 14.84 2.26
N GLY A 428 13.85 13.84 3.04
CA GLY A 428 12.69 13.99 3.92
C GLY A 428 11.35 13.52 3.35
N SER A 429 11.25 13.21 2.05
CA SER A 429 10.02 12.64 1.47
C SER A 429 9.85 11.18 1.86
N TYR A 430 8.65 10.64 1.64
CA TYR A 430 8.34 9.24 1.96
C TYR A 430 9.29 8.27 1.25
N GLY A 431 9.48 8.45 -0.06
CA GLY A 431 10.39 7.64 -0.87
C GLY A 431 11.85 7.74 -0.44
N ASP A 432 12.31 8.93 -0.05
CA ASP A 432 13.67 9.11 0.51
C ASP A 432 13.84 8.39 1.85
N MET A 433 12.85 8.49 2.76
CA MET A 433 12.89 7.79 4.05
C MET A 433 12.96 6.27 3.87
N PHE A 434 12.13 5.72 2.98
CA PHE A 434 12.12 4.29 2.69
C PHE A 434 13.46 3.83 2.11
N ARG A 435 13.93 4.46 1.03
CA ARG A 435 15.17 4.05 0.36
C ARG A 435 16.40 4.28 1.23
N SER A 436 16.40 5.33 2.05
CA SER A 436 17.43 5.54 3.08
C SER A 436 17.46 4.39 4.10
N ALA A 437 16.29 3.91 4.55
CA ALA A 437 16.19 2.80 5.48
C ALA A 437 16.74 1.51 4.88
N VAL A 438 16.30 1.13 3.69
CA VAL A 438 16.77 -0.07 2.96
C VAL A 438 18.30 -0.02 2.73
N LYS A 439 18.80 1.12 2.23
CA LYS A 439 20.23 1.35 2.01
C LYS A 439 21.08 1.21 3.27
N SER A 440 20.58 1.70 4.40
CA SER A 440 21.30 1.67 5.68
C SER A 440 21.61 0.24 6.18
N LEU A 441 20.84 -0.74 5.75
CA LEU A 441 21.05 -2.15 6.07
C LEU A 441 21.86 -2.90 5.00
N GLY A 442 22.37 -2.19 3.98
CA GLY A 442 23.15 -2.80 2.91
C GLY A 442 22.30 -3.58 1.90
N TYR A 443 20.99 -3.35 1.87
CA TYR A 443 20.08 -3.92 0.87
C TYR A 443 20.03 -3.07 -0.41
N ASP A 444 21.08 -2.28 -0.69
CA ASP A 444 21.18 -1.51 -1.92
C ASP A 444 20.92 -2.43 -3.10
N SER A 445 19.93 -2.04 -3.92
CA SER A 445 19.43 -2.68 -5.14
C SER A 445 20.14 -3.99 -5.44
N VAL A 446 19.44 -5.12 -5.28
CA VAL A 446 19.97 -6.43 -5.70
C VAL A 446 20.61 -6.21 -7.05
N SER A 447 21.95 -6.31 -7.10
CA SER A 447 22.62 -6.36 -8.38
C SER A 447 22.10 -7.65 -8.98
N ILE A 448 21.06 -7.54 -9.79
CA ILE A 448 20.70 -8.55 -10.75
C ILE A 448 21.92 -8.53 -11.67
N LEU A 449 22.95 -9.29 -11.25
CA LEU A 449 23.95 -9.76 -12.16
C LEU A 449 23.15 -10.31 -13.32
N GLU A 450 23.54 -9.89 -14.52
CA GLU A 450 23.10 -10.42 -15.80
C GLU A 450 23.46 -11.91 -15.95
N ASP A 451 23.40 -12.69 -14.87
CA ASP A 451 23.48 -14.13 -14.87
C ASP A 451 22.10 -14.62 -15.30
N ASP A 452 21.93 -14.67 -16.61
CA ASP A 452 21.08 -15.59 -17.37
C ASP A 452 20.14 -16.44 -16.50
N VAL A 453 19.01 -15.85 -16.07
CA VAL A 453 17.84 -16.66 -15.75
C VAL A 453 17.27 -17.10 -17.09
N GLU A 454 17.92 -18.08 -17.72
CA GLU A 454 17.26 -18.98 -18.67
C GLU A 454 16.15 -19.66 -17.87
N TYR A 455 14.95 -19.08 -17.89
CA TYR A 455 13.74 -19.83 -17.62
C TYR A 455 13.67 -20.91 -18.70
N GLU A 456 14.20 -22.10 -18.39
CA GLU A 456 13.94 -23.29 -19.17
C GLU A 456 12.43 -23.39 -19.32
N ARG A 457 11.95 -23.15 -20.55
CA ARG A 457 10.55 -23.35 -20.90
C ARG A 457 10.20 -24.78 -20.49
N PRO A 458 9.20 -25.00 -19.62
CA PRO A 458 8.69 -26.34 -19.43
C PRO A 458 8.16 -26.81 -20.79
N VAL A 459 8.84 -27.78 -21.38
CA VAL A 459 8.36 -28.46 -22.58
C VAL A 459 7.29 -29.43 -22.09
N TYR A 460 6.03 -29.00 -22.12
CA TYR A 460 4.86 -29.87 -22.01
C TYR A 460 3.90 -29.63 -23.17
#